data_AF-A0A6N8XCC8-F1
#
_entry.id   AF-A0A6N8XCC8-F1
#
_cell.length_a   1.000
_cell.length_b   1.000
_cell.length_c   1.000
_cell.angle_alpha   90.00
_cell.angle_beta   90.00
_cell.angle_gamma   90.00
#
_symmetry.space_group_name_H-M   'P 1'
#
loop_
_entity.id
_entity.type
_entity.pdbx_description
1 polymer ?
#
loop_
_entity_poly.entity_id
_entity_poly.type
_entity_poly.pdbx_seq_one_letter_code
_entity_poly.pdbx_strand_id
1 'polypeptide(L)'
;MSKGFFSAFGPVDDVDRYAAAPAYMSFMLSVRFLTDHLEGDVYFKVDRRGDNLARARSQLDLAKRFMLAGPEMAGIIDDIQPS
;
A
#
# COMPACT_ATOMS: atom_id res chain seq x y z
N MET A 1 -20.47 -16.64 -0.48
CA MET A 1 -19.68 -15.42 -0.74
C MET A 1 -18.69 -15.27 0.40
N SER A 2 -17.39 -15.14 0.11
CA SER A 2 -16.41 -14.93 1.17
C SER A 2 -16.70 -13.59 1.84
N LYS A 3 -17.01 -13.65 3.14
CA LYS A 3 -17.10 -12.49 4.01
C LYS A 3 -15.70 -11.82 3.99
N GLY A 4 -15.52 -10.81 3.14
CA GLY A 4 -14.22 -10.15 2.89
C GLY A 4 -13.72 -9.37 4.11
N PHE A 5 -12.58 -8.69 3.97
CA PHE A 5 -11.93 -7.92 5.05
C PHE A 5 -12.91 -7.08 5.89
N PHE A 6 -13.83 -6.34 5.26
CA PHE A 6 -14.79 -5.45 5.92
C PHE A 6 -15.87 -6.15 6.76
N SER A 7 -16.18 -7.41 6.46
CA SER A 7 -17.21 -8.16 7.19
C SER A 7 -16.86 -8.45 8.66
N ALA A 8 -15.58 -8.39 9.02
CA ALA A 8 -15.08 -8.63 10.37
C ALA A 8 -14.99 -7.34 11.22
N PHE A 9 -14.98 -6.17 10.58
CA PHE A 9 -14.72 -4.88 11.25
C PHE A 9 -15.92 -3.92 11.24
N GLY A 10 -16.96 -4.22 10.47
CA GLY A 10 -18.12 -3.32 10.29
C GLY A 10 -17.89 -2.30 9.18
N PRO A 11 -18.83 -1.37 8.97
CA PRO A 11 -18.68 -0.29 7.99
C PRO A 11 -17.49 0.59 8.35
N VAL A 12 -16.84 1.16 7.33
CA VAL A 12 -15.78 2.14 7.56
C VAL A 12 -16.36 3.53 7.76
N ASP A 13 -15.70 4.34 8.57
CA ASP A 13 -16.09 5.71 8.89
C ASP A 13 -15.75 6.71 7.78
N ASP A 14 -14.66 6.47 7.06
CA ASP A 14 -14.16 7.33 5.99
C ASP A 14 -13.65 6.49 4.81
N VAL A 15 -14.53 6.24 3.84
CA VAL A 15 -14.23 5.40 2.67
C VAL A 15 -13.01 5.91 1.89
N ASP A 16 -12.87 7.23 1.72
CA ASP A 16 -11.75 7.83 0.99
C ASP A 16 -10.42 7.58 1.70
N ARG A 17 -10.39 7.66 3.03
CA ARG A 17 -9.20 7.35 3.82
C ARG A 17 -8.80 5.89 3.71
N TYR A 18 -9.75 4.96 3.71
CA TYR A 18 -9.44 3.54 3.53
C TYR A 18 -8.98 3.25 2.09
N ALA A 19 -9.55 3.92 1.09
CA ALA A 19 -9.11 3.84 -0.30
C ALA A 19 -7.67 4.39 -0.47
N ALA A 20 -7.29 5.43 0.26
CA ALA A 20 -5.96 6.02 0.23
C ALA A 20 -4.90 5.22 1.04
N ALA A 21 -5.31 4.41 2.02
CA ALA A 21 -4.39 3.72 2.93
C ALA A 21 -3.33 2.85 2.23
N PRO A 22 -3.63 2.07 1.16
CA PRO A 22 -2.63 1.32 0.42
C PRO A 22 -1.56 2.20 -0.23
N ALA A 23 -1.92 3.39 -0.72
CA ALA A 23 -0.96 4.34 -1.28
C ALA A 23 0.04 4.80 -0.22
N TYR A 24 -0.43 5.14 0.99
CA TYR A 24 0.44 5.56 2.10
C TYR A 24 1.37 4.44 2.55
N MET A 25 0.89 3.19 2.64
CA MET A 25 1.73 2.04 2.98
C MET A 25 2.81 1.79 1.93
N SER A 26 2.45 1.81 0.65
CA SER A 26 3.42 1.67 -0.44
C SER A 26 4.44 2.81 -0.46
N PHE A 27 4.01 4.05 -0.23
CA PHE A 27 4.94 5.18 -0.13
C PHE A 27 5.90 5.02 1.05
N MET A 28 5.40 4.67 2.24
CA MET A 28 6.23 4.39 3.41
C MET A 28 7.26 3.30 3.14
N LEU A 29 6.85 2.18 2.54
CA LEU A 29 7.76 1.09 2.16
C LEU A 29 8.81 1.56 1.14
N SER A 30 8.43 2.39 0.17
CA SER A 30 9.36 2.94 -0.82
C SER A 30 10.50 3.73 -0.16
N VAL A 31 10.17 4.57 0.83
CA VAL A 31 11.15 5.34 1.60
C VAL A 31 12.03 4.40 2.42
N ARG A 32 11.43 3.43 3.13
CA ARG A 32 12.20 2.48 3.95
C ARG A 32 13.18 1.64 3.14
N PHE A 33 12.78 1.15 1.97
CA PHE A 33 13.68 0.42 1.08
C PHE A 33 14.78 1.33 0.51
N LEU A 34 14.46 2.57 0.15
CA LEU A 34 15.46 3.52 -0.35
C LEU A 34 16.48 3.86 0.75
N THR A 35 16.02 4.14 1.96
CA THR A 35 16.88 4.39 3.12
C THR A 35 17.79 3.21 3.38
N ASP A 36 17.22 1.99 3.47
CA ASP A 36 18.01 0.79 3.73
C ASP A 36 19.05 0.55 2.62
N HIS A 37 18.70 0.84 1.35
CA HIS A 37 19.68 0.80 0.27
C HIS A 37 20.83 1.79 0.49
N LEU A 38 20.54 3.03 0.85
CA LEU A 38 21.59 4.03 1.12
C LEU A 38 22.46 3.66 2.32
N GLU A 39 21.91 2.97 3.31
CA GLU A 39 22.61 2.52 4.52
C GLU A 39 23.39 1.21 4.36
N GLY A 40 23.36 0.59 3.18
CA GLY A 40 24.14 -0.62 2.90
C GLY A 40 23.37 -1.93 2.98
N ASP A 41 22.03 -1.89 2.89
CA ASP A 41 21.13 -3.04 2.94
C ASP A 41 21.23 -3.82 4.27
N VAL A 42 21.10 -3.11 5.40
CA VAL A 42 21.33 -3.65 6.76
C VAL A 42 20.06 -4.11 7.48
N TYR A 43 18.89 -3.67 7.02
CA TYR A 43 17.60 -3.96 7.64
C TYR A 43 16.84 -5.07 6.90
N PHE A 44 16.65 -4.93 5.58
CA PHE A 44 15.95 -5.92 4.77
C PHE A 44 16.94 -6.90 4.14
N LYS A 45 16.63 -8.20 4.22
CA LYS A 45 17.42 -9.22 3.52
C LYS A 45 17.38 -8.97 2.00
N VAL A 46 18.57 -8.97 1.39
CA VAL A 46 18.79 -8.87 -0.06
C VAL A 46 19.70 -9.99 -0.53
N ASP A 47 19.55 -10.39 -1.79
CA ASP A 47 20.45 -11.37 -2.41
C ASP A 47 21.62 -10.64 -3.11
N ARG A 48 21.39 -9.42 -3.57
CA ARG A 48 22.39 -8.56 -4.22
C ARG A 48 22.16 -7.08 -3.94
N ARG A 49 23.25 -6.31 -4.00
CA ARG A 49 23.21 -4.85 -3.93
C ARG A 49 22.26 -4.30 -5.00
N GLY A 50 21.33 -3.44 -4.58
CA GLY A 50 20.34 -2.83 -5.46
C GLY A 50 18.96 -3.47 -5.45
N ASP A 51 18.77 -4.62 -4.80
CA ASP A 51 17.44 -5.22 -4.64
C ASP A 51 16.49 -4.26 -3.89
N ASN A 52 16.96 -3.62 -2.81
CA ASN A 52 16.17 -2.62 -2.10
C ASN A 52 15.90 -1.37 -2.95
N LEU A 53 16.82 -0.94 -3.82
CA LEU A 53 16.55 0.15 -4.76
C LEU A 53 15.44 -0.23 -5.76
N ALA A 54 15.44 -1.47 -6.26
CA ALA A 54 14.40 -1.97 -7.16
C ALA A 54 13.04 -2.08 -6.43
N ARG A 55 13.03 -2.57 -5.18
CA ARG A 55 11.84 -2.60 -4.32
C ARG A 55 11.31 -1.19 -4.06
N ALA A 56 12.17 -0.22 -3.76
CA ALA A 56 11.80 1.17 -3.55
C ALA A 56 11.10 1.76 -4.77
N ARG A 57 11.66 1.57 -5.97
CA ARG A 57 11.05 2.03 -7.24
C ARG A 57 9.68 1.40 -7.48
N SER A 58 9.57 0.10 -7.26
CA SER A 58 8.31 -0.65 -7.44
C SER A 58 7.23 -0.16 -6.47
N GLN A 59 7.58 0.07 -5.20
CA GLN A 59 6.64 0.57 -4.20
C GLN A 59 6.22 2.02 -4.46
N LEU A 60 7.14 2.87 -4.96
CA LEU A 60 6.79 4.24 -5.33
C LEU A 60 5.85 4.29 -6.54
N ASP A 61 6.07 3.44 -7.54
CA ASP A 61 5.15 3.29 -8.67
C ASP A 61 3.76 2.80 -8.21
N LEU A 62 3.76 1.78 -7.35
CA LEU A 62 2.53 1.24 -6.77
C LEU A 62 1.76 2.30 -5.96
N ALA A 63 2.45 3.12 -5.18
CA ALA A 63 1.83 4.22 -4.44
C ALA A 63 1.11 5.20 -5.39
N LYS A 64 1.76 5.59 -6.50
CA LYS A 64 1.14 6.47 -7.52
C LYS A 64 -0.09 5.82 -8.15
N ARG A 65 -0.02 4.53 -8.46
CA ARG A 65 -1.15 3.78 -9.03
C ARG A 65 -2.33 3.72 -8.07
N PHE A 66 -2.09 3.48 -6.78
CA PHE A 66 -3.16 3.54 -5.77
C PHE A 66 -3.75 4.94 -5.62
N MET A 67 -2.93 6.00 -5.64
CA MET A 67 -3.45 7.37 -5.60
C MET A 67 -4.37 7.67 -6.80
N LEU A 68 -4.00 7.21 -7.99
CA LEU A 68 -4.82 7.38 -9.20
C LEU A 68 -6.11 6.55 -9.16
N ALA A 69 -6.04 5.34 -8.59
CA ALA A 69 -7.19 4.44 -8.43
C ALA A 69 -8.09 4.78 -7.24
N GLY A 70 -7.73 5.78 -6.41
CA GLY A 70 -8.45 6.14 -5.19
C GLY A 70 -9.97 6.24 -5.34
N PRO A 71 -10.50 6.97 -6.33
CA PRO A 71 -11.95 7.07 -6.55
C PRO A 71 -12.63 5.73 -6.88
N GLU A 72 -11.98 4.88 -7.68
CA GLU A 72 -12.50 3.54 -8.02
C GLU A 72 -12.51 2.64 -6.78
N MET A 73 -11.43 2.69 -5.99
CA MET A 73 -11.33 1.93 -4.75
C MET A 73 -12.34 2.36 -3.70
N ALA A 74 -12.63 3.67 -3.61
CA ALA A 74 -13.68 4.19 -2.74
C ALA A 74 -15.05 3.62 -3.10
N GLY A 75 -15.41 3.61 -4.39
CA GLY A 75 -16.65 2.98 -4.87
C GLY A 75 -16.73 1.49 -4.55
N ILE A 76 -15.64 0.75 -4.75
CA ILE A 76 -15.58 -0.68 -4.40
C ILE A 76 -15.78 -0.90 -2.89
N ILE A 77 -15.14 -0.08 -2.05
CA ILE A 77 -15.27 -0.19 -0.59
C ILE A 77 -16.71 0.10 -0.16
N ASP A 78 -17.35 1.12 -0.75
CA ASP A 78 -18.74 1.45 -0.47
C ASP A 78 -19.70 0.32 -0.86
N ASP A 79 -19.44 -0.37 -1.98
CA ASP A 79 -20.24 -1.49 -2.45
C ASP A 79 -20.11 -2.76 -1.59
N ILE A 80 -18.94 -3.00 -0.97
CA ILE A 80 -18.64 -4.24 -0.25
C ILE A 80 -18.68 -4.12 1.27
N GLN A 81 -18.72 -2.91 1.81
CA GLN A 81 -18.82 -2.71 3.25
C GLN A 81 -20.21 -3.14 3.76
N PRO A 82 -20.30 -3.74 4.96
CA PRO A 82 -21.58 -4.12 5.54
C PRO A 82 -22.42 -2.87 5.86
N SER A 83 -23.73 -2.97 5.69
CA SER A 83 -24.72 -1.92 6.03
C SER A 83 -24.72 -1.57 7.52
#